data_AF-A0A9W6BAW5-F1
#
_entry.id   AF-A0A9W6BAW5-F1
#
_cell.length_a   1.000
_cell.length_b   1.000
_cell.length_c   1.000
_cell.angle_alpha   90.00
_cell.angle_beta   90.00
_cell.angle_gamma   90.00
#
_symmetry.space_group_name_H-M   'P 1'
#
loop_
_entity.id
_entity.type
_entity.pdbx_description
1 polymer ?
#
loop_
_entity_poly.entity_id
_entity_poly.type
_entity_poly.pdbx_seq_one_letter_code
_entity_poly.pdbx_strand_id
1 'polypeptide(L)'
;MADEISTELTATQYVILAENQRKKKALAETKNQFSKVADENRVLLKQLEDTQRENYQVTEHLRQQLLAKTEKIAALEGDLVKLAADKDAEMAAYREASDKEKARIRGDGEARARELQATIDALQADLANVLEFKERQAEVEEALMRLKEENQVLTEKLEQQRVELDRYYFELNTRMRKEYEQRLEELKKSAEEEVDERLDASVKRILAQNRRMAEELKIHVQETEALQAEVRVLEESRARLTREVGIKTDIEAGYAQRGARQAAALKEAGARISALEGSLQQVVQDFDRERQAAAKAAAAALADVQAEAEALRRLVKLKTRELKNVRRLAQEVLLQRSDVEAFLLSSLHAVRREIERESLFPKHQHQQHQHQPGAGAGDSASASAYAASGRATPDIRDLPWEDRERVLRLLFAKINNQAQQVHFSSLPPHPLAAGVEAMAMGGLVSEAGPAAVV
;
A
#
# COMPACT_ATOMS: atom_id res chain seq x y z
N MET A 1 -48.82 -124.97 0.73
CA MET A 1 -48.78 -125.31 -0.70
C MET A 1 -47.68 -124.45 -1.30
N ALA A 2 -46.44 -124.95 -1.26
CA ALA A 2 -45.81 -125.78 -2.30
C ALA A 2 -44.89 -124.85 -3.10
N ASP A 3 -43.57 -125.02 -3.20
CA ASP A 3 -42.70 -126.13 -2.84
C ASP A 3 -41.33 -125.58 -2.45
N GLU A 4 -40.70 -126.27 -1.49
CA GLU A 4 -39.27 -126.24 -1.26
C GLU A 4 -38.56 -126.79 -2.52
N ILE A 5 -37.77 -125.94 -3.18
CA ILE A 5 -36.73 -126.41 -4.11
C ILE A 5 -35.39 -126.00 -3.52
N SER A 6 -34.92 -126.84 -2.61
CA SER A 6 -33.51 -126.98 -2.28
C SER A 6 -32.80 -127.56 -3.50
N THR A 7 -32.42 -126.71 -4.45
CA THR A 7 -31.40 -127.03 -5.46
C THR A 7 -30.11 -126.36 -5.05
N GLU A 8 -29.18 -127.19 -4.57
CA GLU A 8 -27.79 -126.84 -4.35
C GLU A 8 -27.23 -126.15 -5.61
N LEU A 9 -26.81 -124.89 -5.46
CA LEU A 9 -26.11 -124.18 -6.53
C LEU A 9 -24.85 -124.97 -6.92
N THR A 10 -24.74 -125.35 -8.19
CA THR A 10 -23.57 -126.04 -8.73
C THR A 10 -22.34 -125.13 -8.59
N ALA A 11 -21.14 -125.68 -8.35
CA ALA A 11 -19.91 -124.90 -8.14
C ALA A 11 -19.66 -123.81 -9.22
N THR A 12 -20.09 -124.07 -10.45
CA THR A 12 -20.07 -123.12 -11.57
C THR A 12 -21.02 -121.92 -11.38
N GLN A 13 -22.21 -122.10 -10.81
CA GLN A 13 -23.15 -121.01 -10.53
C GLN A 13 -22.66 -120.12 -9.39
N TYR A 14 -22.02 -120.67 -8.35
CA TYR A 14 -21.35 -119.87 -7.31
C TYR A 14 -20.17 -119.07 -7.86
N VAL A 15 -19.39 -119.64 -8.78
CA VAL A 15 -18.29 -118.92 -9.48
C VAL A 15 -18.85 -117.77 -10.30
N ILE A 16 -19.92 -117.97 -11.07
CA ILE A 16 -20.57 -116.92 -11.87
C ILE A 16 -21.18 -115.83 -10.98
N LEU A 17 -21.79 -116.18 -9.84
CA LEU A 17 -22.32 -115.22 -8.87
C LEU A 17 -21.20 -114.43 -8.17
N ALA A 18 -20.11 -115.09 -7.76
CA ALA A 18 -18.94 -114.46 -7.18
C ALA A 18 -18.22 -113.56 -8.19
N GLU A 19 -18.13 -113.97 -9.45
CA GLU A 19 -17.56 -113.16 -10.54
C GLU A 19 -18.46 -111.97 -10.87
N ASN A 20 -19.79 -112.13 -10.87
CA ASN A 20 -20.73 -111.01 -10.99
C ASN A 20 -20.67 -110.07 -9.78
N GLN A 21 -20.50 -110.57 -8.57
CA GLN A 21 -20.30 -109.74 -7.38
C GLN A 21 -18.97 -108.99 -7.43
N ARG A 22 -17.89 -109.62 -7.90
CA ARG A 22 -16.60 -108.95 -8.13
C ARG A 22 -16.70 -107.88 -9.22
N LYS A 23 -17.39 -108.16 -10.34
CA LYS A 23 -17.66 -107.19 -11.41
C LYS A 23 -18.53 -106.03 -10.91
N LYS A 24 -19.58 -106.31 -10.12
CA LYS A 24 -20.42 -105.27 -9.50
C LYS A 24 -19.64 -104.42 -8.50
N LYS A 25 -18.77 -105.03 -7.69
CA LYS A 25 -17.91 -104.32 -6.74
C LYS A 25 -16.88 -103.44 -7.46
N ALA A 26 -16.20 -103.98 -8.47
CA ALA A 26 -15.28 -103.22 -9.32
C ALA A 26 -16.00 -102.07 -10.06
N LEU A 27 -17.22 -102.30 -10.55
CA LEU A 27 -18.04 -101.26 -11.19
C LEU A 27 -18.51 -100.19 -10.19
N ALA A 28 -18.83 -100.57 -8.95
CA ALA A 28 -19.15 -99.62 -7.88
C ALA A 28 -17.91 -98.81 -7.46
N GLU A 29 -16.74 -99.44 -7.39
CA GLU A 29 -15.46 -98.78 -7.09
C GLU A 29 -15.05 -97.80 -8.19
N THR A 30 -15.15 -98.18 -9.47
CA THR A 30 -14.88 -97.26 -10.59
C THR A 30 -15.91 -96.13 -10.67
N LYS A 31 -17.19 -96.41 -10.39
CA LYS A 31 -18.22 -95.37 -10.29
C LYS A 31 -17.95 -94.41 -9.13
N ASN A 32 -17.49 -94.90 -7.99
CA ASN A 32 -17.10 -94.07 -6.84
C ASN A 32 -15.85 -93.23 -7.15
N GLN A 33 -14.84 -93.80 -7.83
CA GLN A 33 -13.67 -93.06 -8.28
C GLN A 33 -14.04 -91.99 -9.31
N PHE A 34 -14.89 -92.31 -10.28
CA PHE A 34 -15.41 -91.35 -11.25
C PHE A 34 -16.19 -90.22 -10.58
N SER A 35 -17.05 -90.54 -9.59
CA SER A 35 -17.77 -89.53 -8.80
C SER A 35 -16.80 -88.63 -8.05
N LYS A 36 -15.77 -89.19 -7.39
CA LYS A 36 -14.75 -88.41 -6.68
C LYS A 36 -14.01 -87.46 -7.62
N VAL A 37 -13.54 -87.96 -8.77
CA VAL A 37 -12.85 -87.14 -9.77
C VAL A 37 -13.78 -86.07 -10.36
N ALA A 38 -15.06 -86.38 -10.57
CA ALA A 38 -16.06 -85.41 -11.01
C ALA A 38 -16.32 -84.31 -9.97
N ASP A 39 -16.40 -84.69 -8.68
CA ASP A 39 -16.56 -83.75 -7.57
C ASP A 39 -15.29 -82.88 -7.38
N GLU A 40 -14.10 -83.48 -7.46
CA GLU A 40 -12.82 -82.78 -7.43
C GLU A 40 -12.68 -81.79 -8.59
N ASN A 41 -13.00 -82.20 -9.82
CA ASN A 41 -13.03 -81.31 -10.98
C ASN A 41 -14.05 -80.17 -10.80
N ARG A 42 -15.23 -80.45 -10.21
CA ARG A 42 -16.23 -79.42 -9.91
C ARG A 42 -15.72 -78.42 -8.88
N VAL A 43 -15.01 -78.88 -7.85
CA VAL A 43 -14.39 -78.01 -6.83
C VAL A 43 -13.25 -77.17 -7.44
N LEU A 44 -12.39 -77.77 -8.25
CA LEU A 44 -11.28 -77.07 -8.92
C LEU A 44 -11.79 -76.01 -9.90
N LEU A 45 -12.84 -76.31 -10.67
CA LEU A 45 -13.49 -75.32 -11.54
C LEU A 45 -14.06 -74.16 -10.75
N LYS A 46 -14.72 -74.44 -9.62
CA LYS A 46 -15.24 -73.38 -8.74
C LYS A 46 -14.11 -72.52 -8.15
N GLN A 47 -13.01 -73.13 -7.71
CA GLN A 47 -11.84 -72.40 -7.24
C GLN A 47 -11.20 -71.56 -8.35
N LEU A 48 -11.14 -72.06 -9.58
CA LEU A 48 -10.67 -71.30 -10.72
C LEU A 48 -11.57 -70.10 -11.01
N GLU A 49 -12.89 -70.27 -10.97
CA GLU A 49 -13.84 -69.16 -11.14
C GLU A 49 -13.72 -68.12 -10.02
N ASP A 50 -13.62 -68.55 -8.77
CA ASP A 50 -13.50 -67.65 -7.62
C ASP A 50 -12.16 -66.89 -7.65
N THR A 51 -11.06 -67.56 -7.96
CA THR A 51 -9.75 -66.89 -8.15
C THR A 51 -9.74 -65.95 -9.35
N GLN A 52 -10.41 -66.28 -10.45
CA GLN A 52 -10.57 -65.37 -11.60
C GLN A 52 -11.38 -64.12 -11.22
N ARG A 53 -12.44 -64.27 -10.42
CA ARG A 53 -13.23 -63.14 -9.91
C ARG A 53 -12.41 -62.25 -8.98
N GLU A 54 -11.68 -62.84 -8.04
CA GLU A 54 -10.82 -62.11 -7.11
C GLU A 54 -9.72 -61.36 -7.87
N ASN A 55 -9.04 -62.03 -8.81
CA ASN A 55 -8.02 -61.42 -9.66
C ASN A 55 -8.58 -60.26 -10.49
N TYR A 56 -9.79 -60.42 -11.03
CA TYR A 56 -10.46 -59.35 -11.76
C TYR A 56 -10.78 -58.16 -10.85
N GLN A 57 -11.33 -58.38 -9.67
CA GLN A 57 -11.63 -57.32 -8.70
C GLN A 57 -10.36 -56.57 -8.27
N VAL A 58 -9.27 -57.29 -7.98
CA VAL A 58 -7.98 -56.68 -7.62
C VAL A 58 -7.43 -55.86 -8.78
N THR A 59 -7.50 -56.39 -10.01
CA THR A 59 -7.01 -55.70 -11.21
C THR A 59 -7.81 -54.44 -11.50
N GLU A 60 -9.14 -54.50 -11.39
CA GLU A 60 -10.01 -53.33 -11.55
C GLU A 60 -9.75 -52.27 -10.49
N HIS A 61 -9.62 -52.67 -9.23
CA HIS A 61 -9.29 -51.73 -8.15
C HIS A 61 -7.93 -51.06 -8.37
N LEU A 62 -6.90 -51.81 -8.76
CA LEU A 62 -5.59 -51.24 -9.09
C LEU A 62 -5.65 -50.31 -10.31
N ARG A 63 -6.44 -50.66 -11.33
CA ARG A 63 -6.66 -49.82 -12.52
C ARG A 63 -7.33 -48.50 -12.13
N GLN A 64 -8.37 -48.53 -11.31
CA GLN A 64 -9.05 -47.33 -10.82
C GLN A 64 -8.12 -46.46 -9.99
N GLN A 65 -7.31 -47.04 -9.11
CA GLN A 65 -6.32 -46.30 -8.34
C GLN A 65 -5.23 -45.67 -9.21
N LEU A 66 -4.76 -46.38 -10.24
CA LEU A 66 -3.81 -45.85 -11.20
C LEU A 66 -4.40 -44.66 -11.95
N LEU A 67 -5.63 -44.78 -12.45
CA LEU A 67 -6.32 -43.67 -13.13
C LEU A 67 -6.46 -42.45 -12.22
N ALA A 68 -6.94 -42.63 -10.99
CA ALA A 68 -7.07 -41.53 -10.03
C ALA A 68 -5.73 -40.85 -9.70
N LYS A 69 -4.65 -41.63 -9.60
CA LYS A 69 -3.30 -41.08 -9.42
C LYS A 69 -2.81 -40.34 -10.66
N THR A 70 -3.05 -40.87 -11.86
CA THR A 70 -2.68 -40.21 -13.12
C THR A 70 -3.43 -38.90 -13.31
N GLU A 71 -4.73 -38.86 -13.02
CA GLU A 71 -5.54 -37.62 -13.03
C GLU A 71 -5.00 -36.59 -12.03
N LYS A 72 -4.64 -37.04 -10.82
CA LYS A 72 -4.05 -36.15 -9.82
C LYS A 72 -2.68 -35.63 -10.25
N ILE A 73 -1.84 -36.45 -10.88
CA ILE A 73 -0.55 -36.02 -11.42
C ILE A 73 -0.77 -34.96 -12.52
N ALA A 74 -1.69 -35.21 -13.46
CA ALA A 74 -1.99 -34.25 -14.53
C ALA A 74 -2.53 -32.92 -13.98
N ALA A 75 -3.36 -32.96 -12.94
CA ALA A 75 -3.83 -31.74 -12.26
C ALA A 75 -2.68 -30.96 -11.61
N LEU A 76 -1.81 -31.65 -10.86
CA LEU A 76 -0.65 -31.02 -10.21
C LEU A 76 0.36 -30.47 -11.23
N GLU A 77 0.59 -31.17 -12.34
CA GLU A 77 1.42 -30.68 -13.45
C GLU A 77 0.81 -29.42 -14.07
N GLY A 78 -0.52 -29.40 -14.27
CA GLY A 78 -1.23 -28.21 -14.75
C GLY A 78 -1.11 -27.02 -13.81
N ASP A 79 -1.22 -27.25 -12.50
CA ASP A 79 -1.07 -26.21 -11.48
C ASP A 79 0.37 -25.69 -11.41
N LEU A 80 1.38 -26.55 -11.57
CA LEU A 80 2.78 -26.14 -11.66
C LEU A 80 3.06 -25.25 -12.88
N VAL A 81 2.47 -25.58 -14.04
CA VAL A 81 2.61 -24.75 -15.25
C VAL A 81 1.94 -23.39 -15.07
N LYS A 82 0.75 -23.34 -14.47
CA LYS A 82 0.08 -22.07 -14.16
C LYS A 82 0.90 -21.22 -13.20
N LEU A 83 1.38 -21.82 -12.11
CA LEU A 83 2.19 -21.12 -11.12
C LEU A 83 3.48 -20.57 -11.74
N ALA A 84 4.12 -21.32 -12.64
CA ALA A 84 5.30 -20.85 -13.37
C ALA A 84 4.96 -19.65 -14.27
N ALA A 85 3.85 -19.73 -15.03
CA ALA A 85 3.40 -18.63 -15.88
C ALA A 85 3.05 -17.37 -15.08
N ASP A 86 2.37 -17.51 -13.94
CA ASP A 86 2.03 -16.40 -13.05
C ASP A 86 3.30 -15.76 -12.48
N LYS A 87 4.29 -16.57 -12.08
CA LYS A 87 5.58 -16.08 -11.60
C LYS A 87 6.36 -15.33 -12.68
N ASP A 88 6.38 -15.84 -13.92
CA ASP A 88 7.02 -15.16 -15.03
C ASP A 88 6.33 -13.84 -15.37
N ALA A 89 4.99 -13.79 -15.30
CA ALA A 89 4.22 -12.57 -15.49
C ALA A 89 4.48 -11.54 -14.38
N GLU A 90 4.49 -11.96 -13.10
CA GLU A 90 4.88 -11.11 -11.97
C GLU A 90 6.30 -10.54 -12.16
N MET A 91 7.26 -11.40 -12.50
CA MET A 91 8.66 -10.99 -12.72
C MET A 91 8.80 -10.02 -13.90
N ALA A 92 8.05 -10.22 -14.98
CA ALA A 92 8.01 -9.29 -16.11
C ALA A 92 7.43 -7.93 -15.70
N ALA A 93 6.33 -7.90 -14.95
CA ALA A 93 5.71 -6.68 -14.46
C ALA A 93 6.64 -5.90 -13.51
N TYR A 94 7.34 -6.59 -12.60
CA TYR A 94 8.33 -5.96 -11.73
C TYR A 94 9.51 -5.36 -12.50
N ARG A 95 10.00 -6.05 -13.54
CA ARG A 95 11.07 -5.54 -14.41
C ARG A 95 10.60 -4.29 -15.16
N GLU A 96 9.42 -4.33 -15.77
CA GLU A 96 8.85 -3.19 -16.49
C GLU A 96 8.65 -1.98 -15.57
N ALA A 97 8.13 -2.18 -14.35
CA ALA A 97 7.97 -1.12 -13.36
C ALA A 97 9.32 -0.51 -12.93
N SER A 98 10.32 -1.36 -12.67
CA SER A 98 11.70 -0.92 -12.38
C SER A 98 12.30 -0.12 -13.54
N ASP A 99 12.10 -0.56 -14.78
CA ASP A 99 12.67 0.11 -15.95
C ASP A 99 12.00 1.45 -16.24
N LYS A 100 10.67 1.54 -16.03
CA LYS A 100 9.93 2.81 -16.05
C LYS A 100 10.45 3.79 -14.99
N GLU A 101 10.66 3.32 -13.76
CA GLU A 101 11.16 4.19 -12.69
C GLU A 101 12.60 4.66 -12.95
N LYS A 102 13.47 3.75 -13.43
CA LYS A 102 14.83 4.14 -13.85
C LYS A 102 14.81 5.14 -15.02
N ALA A 103 13.90 4.97 -15.98
CA ALA A 103 13.74 5.92 -17.08
C ALA A 103 13.26 7.29 -16.60
N ARG A 104 12.30 7.32 -15.66
CA ARG A 104 11.82 8.54 -15.01
C ARG A 104 12.94 9.28 -14.28
N ILE A 105 13.67 8.59 -13.40
CA ILE A 105 14.79 9.19 -12.66
C ILE A 105 15.87 9.73 -13.60
N ARG A 106 16.20 9.00 -14.68
CA ARG A 106 17.15 9.49 -15.69
C ARG A 106 16.62 10.71 -16.43
N GLY A 107 15.35 10.70 -16.86
CA GLY A 107 14.72 11.82 -17.54
C GLY A 107 14.68 13.07 -16.68
N ASP A 108 14.28 12.95 -15.41
CA ASP A 108 14.25 14.06 -14.45
C ASP A 108 15.67 14.58 -14.17
N GLY A 109 16.66 13.68 -14.05
CA GLY A 109 18.05 14.03 -13.88
C GLY A 109 18.63 14.79 -15.08
N GLU A 110 18.36 14.31 -16.30
CA GLU A 110 18.76 14.99 -17.53
C GLU A 110 18.09 16.35 -17.70
N ALA A 111 16.80 16.46 -17.37
CA ALA A 111 16.07 17.73 -17.42
C ALA A 111 16.70 18.76 -16.47
N ARG A 112 16.93 18.38 -15.20
CA ARG A 112 17.60 19.25 -14.21
C ARG A 112 19.02 19.62 -14.65
N ALA A 113 19.77 18.69 -15.23
CA ALA A 113 21.10 18.98 -15.75
C ALA A 113 21.07 20.01 -16.89
N ARG A 114 20.09 19.90 -17.82
CA ARG A 114 19.89 20.88 -18.90
C ARG A 114 19.48 22.25 -18.37
N GLU A 115 18.58 22.30 -17.38
CA GLU A 115 18.17 23.55 -16.73
C GLU A 115 19.35 24.23 -16.03
N LEU A 116 20.11 23.49 -15.22
CA LEU A 116 21.29 24.02 -14.55
C LEU A 116 22.34 24.50 -15.57
N GLN A 117 22.58 23.75 -16.64
CA GLN A 117 23.49 24.20 -17.69
C GLN A 117 23.02 25.50 -18.35
N ALA A 118 21.73 25.62 -18.67
CA ALA A 118 21.18 26.86 -19.23
C ALA A 118 21.34 28.05 -18.27
N THR A 119 21.18 27.85 -16.96
CA THR A 119 21.43 28.91 -15.97
C THR A 119 22.91 29.30 -15.89
N ILE A 120 23.82 28.33 -16.00
CA ILE A 120 25.26 28.58 -16.02
C ILE A 120 25.62 29.41 -17.26
N ASP A 121 25.12 29.02 -18.43
CA ASP A 121 25.38 29.72 -19.68
C ASP A 121 24.84 31.17 -19.65
N ALA A 122 23.66 31.37 -19.07
CA ALA A 122 23.08 32.71 -18.88
C ALA A 122 23.92 33.57 -17.93
N LEU A 123 24.34 33.03 -16.78
CA LEU A 123 25.20 33.74 -15.83
C LEU A 123 26.58 34.05 -16.41
N GLN A 124 27.13 33.17 -17.25
CA GLN A 124 28.39 33.42 -17.96
C GLN A 124 28.23 34.56 -18.98
N ALA A 125 27.11 34.61 -19.71
CA ALA A 125 26.82 35.71 -20.63
C ALA A 125 26.66 37.05 -19.88
N ASP A 126 25.94 37.06 -18.76
CA ASP A 126 25.79 38.24 -17.91
C ASP A 126 27.13 38.72 -17.35
N LEU A 127 27.98 37.79 -16.91
CA LEU A 127 29.33 38.12 -16.44
C LEU A 127 30.17 38.76 -17.56
N ALA A 128 30.14 38.19 -18.78
CA ALA A 128 30.84 38.76 -19.92
C ALA A 128 30.36 40.18 -20.23
N ASN A 129 29.04 40.41 -20.22
CA ASN A 129 28.45 41.73 -20.42
C ASN A 129 28.89 42.75 -19.36
N VAL A 130 28.96 42.33 -18.09
CA VAL A 130 29.41 43.20 -16.99
C VAL A 130 30.90 43.53 -17.11
N LEU A 131 31.73 42.58 -17.54
CA LEU A 131 33.15 42.82 -17.79
C LEU A 131 33.34 43.81 -18.95
N GLU A 132 32.64 43.62 -20.07
CA GLU A 132 32.67 44.55 -21.20
C GLU A 132 32.18 45.95 -20.81
N PHE A 133 31.12 46.03 -19.99
CA PHE A 133 30.63 47.29 -19.45
C PHE A 133 31.69 47.99 -18.59
N LYS A 134 32.41 47.26 -17.73
CA LYS A 134 33.47 47.83 -16.90
C LYS A 134 34.65 48.34 -17.73
N GLU A 135 35.03 47.63 -18.78
CA GLU A 135 36.07 48.08 -19.70
C GLU A 135 35.66 49.38 -20.41
N ARG A 136 34.45 49.41 -21.00
CA ARG A 136 33.90 50.62 -21.62
C ARG A 136 33.76 51.77 -20.62
N GLN A 137 33.35 51.50 -19.39
CA GLN A 137 33.24 52.50 -18.34
C GLN A 137 34.61 53.13 -18.05
N ALA A 138 35.66 52.31 -17.92
CA ALA A 138 37.02 52.81 -17.69
C ALA A 138 37.51 53.68 -18.87
N GLU A 139 37.25 53.28 -20.12
CA GLU A 139 37.59 54.07 -21.31
C GLU A 139 36.88 55.43 -21.32
N VAL A 140 35.58 55.45 -21.00
CA VAL A 140 34.78 56.69 -20.93
C VAL A 140 35.23 57.58 -19.79
N GLU A 141 35.53 57.02 -18.63
CA GLU A 141 36.06 57.76 -17.47
C GLU A 141 37.42 58.39 -17.80
N GLU A 142 38.30 57.66 -18.47
CA GLU A 142 39.60 58.19 -18.90
C GLU A 142 39.43 59.32 -19.95
N ALA A 143 38.55 59.14 -20.93
CA ALA A 143 38.24 60.17 -21.92
C ALA A 143 37.65 61.44 -21.28
N LEU A 144 36.77 61.29 -20.28
CA LEU A 144 36.22 62.40 -19.50
C LEU A 144 37.30 63.15 -18.72
N MET A 145 38.25 62.44 -18.11
CA MET A 145 39.37 63.06 -17.41
C MET A 145 40.26 63.87 -18.36
N ARG A 146 40.62 63.29 -19.51
CA ARG A 146 41.39 64.01 -20.55
C ARG A 146 40.67 65.28 -21.04
N LEU A 147 39.38 65.18 -21.35
CA LEU A 147 38.57 66.33 -21.78
C LEU A 147 38.46 67.41 -20.68
N LYS A 148 38.39 67.02 -19.39
CA LYS A 148 38.39 67.97 -18.28
C LYS A 148 39.73 68.71 -18.18
N GLU A 149 40.84 68.00 -18.29
CA GLU A 149 42.19 68.59 -18.29
C GLU A 149 42.37 69.55 -19.48
N GLU A 150 41.95 69.15 -20.68
CA GLU A 150 42.00 70.01 -21.87
C GLU A 150 41.15 71.28 -21.70
N ASN A 151 39.92 71.15 -21.16
CA ASN A 151 39.07 72.31 -20.89
C ASN A 151 39.68 73.25 -19.84
N GLN A 152 40.31 72.71 -18.79
CA GLN A 152 41.01 73.53 -17.80
C GLN A 152 42.14 74.34 -18.44
N VAL A 153 43.00 73.67 -19.22
CA VAL A 153 44.12 74.33 -19.93
C VAL A 153 43.61 75.40 -20.91
N LEU A 154 42.53 75.13 -21.64
CA LEU A 154 41.93 76.12 -22.54
C LEU A 154 41.35 77.31 -21.78
N THR A 155 40.70 77.06 -20.65
CA THR A 155 40.14 78.13 -19.80
C THR A 155 41.25 79.02 -19.26
N GLU A 156 42.32 78.44 -18.74
CA GLU A 156 43.49 79.19 -18.27
C GLU A 156 44.13 80.04 -19.38
N LYS A 157 44.27 79.48 -20.60
CA LYS A 157 44.77 80.22 -21.76
C LYS A 157 43.87 81.39 -22.15
N LEU A 158 42.56 81.19 -22.16
CA LEU A 158 41.59 82.24 -22.46
C LEU A 158 41.61 83.34 -21.39
N GLU A 159 41.75 82.98 -20.12
CA GLU A 159 41.92 83.96 -19.04
C GLU A 159 43.21 84.76 -19.17
N GLN A 160 44.33 84.10 -19.49
CA GLN A 160 45.61 84.77 -19.75
C GLN A 160 45.48 85.77 -20.91
N GLN A 161 44.89 85.33 -22.04
CA GLN A 161 44.64 86.20 -23.19
C GLN A 161 43.72 87.39 -22.83
N ARG A 162 42.68 87.15 -22.02
CA ARG A 162 41.79 88.22 -21.54
C ARG A 162 42.57 89.25 -20.71
N VAL A 163 43.39 88.79 -19.77
CA VAL A 163 44.22 89.67 -18.93
C VAL A 163 45.23 90.48 -19.75
N GLU A 164 45.86 89.86 -20.76
CA GLU A 164 46.77 90.56 -21.67
C GLU A 164 46.06 91.64 -22.50
N LEU A 165 44.88 91.33 -23.05
CA LEU A 165 44.07 92.28 -23.78
C LEU A 165 43.58 93.42 -22.88
N ASP A 166 43.08 93.09 -21.68
CA ASP A 166 42.62 94.08 -20.70
C ASP A 166 43.76 95.05 -20.36
N ARG A 167 44.98 94.52 -20.15
CA ARG A 167 46.17 95.34 -19.91
C ARG A 167 46.50 96.23 -21.12
N TYR A 168 46.51 95.68 -22.32
CA TYR A 168 46.78 96.43 -23.55
C TYR A 168 45.78 97.59 -23.74
N TYR A 169 44.47 97.30 -23.62
CA TYR A 169 43.43 98.31 -23.76
C TYR A 169 43.47 99.33 -22.62
N PHE A 170 43.81 98.92 -21.40
CA PHE A 170 43.99 99.85 -20.29
C PHE A 170 45.15 100.82 -20.56
N GLU A 171 46.30 100.32 -21.00
CA GLU A 171 47.46 101.14 -21.34
C GLU A 171 47.16 102.10 -22.51
N LEU A 172 46.51 101.60 -23.57
CA LEU A 172 46.11 102.42 -24.72
C LEU A 172 45.09 103.50 -24.35
N ASN A 173 44.03 103.13 -23.62
CA ASN A 173 43.02 104.08 -23.15
C ASN A 173 43.65 105.14 -22.24
N THR A 174 44.58 104.75 -21.37
CA THR A 174 45.28 105.71 -20.50
C THR A 174 46.12 106.69 -21.30
N ARG A 175 46.82 106.23 -22.36
CA ARG A 175 47.58 107.12 -23.26
C ARG A 175 46.65 108.06 -24.02
N MET A 176 45.62 107.53 -24.68
CA MET A 176 44.66 108.35 -25.43
C MET A 176 43.94 109.36 -24.54
N ARG A 177 43.52 108.95 -23.32
CA ARG A 177 42.91 109.88 -22.35
C ARG A 177 43.84 111.02 -22.02
N LYS A 178 45.12 110.75 -21.73
CA LYS A 178 46.11 111.80 -21.46
C LYS A 178 46.30 112.75 -22.65
N GLU A 179 46.39 112.22 -23.88
CA GLU A 179 46.52 113.05 -25.08
C GLU A 179 45.28 113.92 -25.33
N TYR A 180 44.08 113.36 -25.15
CA TYR A 180 42.83 114.10 -25.29
C TYR A 180 42.63 115.11 -24.17
N GLU A 181 42.97 114.78 -22.94
CA GLU A 181 42.95 115.71 -21.80
C GLU A 181 43.88 116.89 -22.05
N GLN A 182 45.11 116.64 -22.53
CA GLN A 182 46.06 117.69 -22.90
C GLN A 182 45.51 118.60 -23.99
N ARG A 183 45.04 118.03 -25.12
CA ARG A 183 44.43 118.82 -26.20
C ARG A 183 43.19 119.59 -25.76
N LEU A 184 42.37 118.98 -24.90
CA LEU A 184 41.18 119.63 -24.36
C LEU A 184 41.56 120.76 -23.41
N GLU A 185 42.60 120.61 -22.59
CA GLU A 185 43.11 121.69 -21.74
C GLU A 185 43.72 122.82 -22.56
N GLU A 186 44.45 122.52 -23.63
CA GLU A 186 44.96 123.52 -24.57
C GLU A 186 43.81 124.29 -25.24
N LEU A 187 42.80 123.57 -25.76
CA LEU A 187 41.61 124.17 -26.36
C LEU A 187 40.77 124.93 -25.34
N LYS A 188 40.63 124.44 -24.12
CA LYS A 188 39.93 125.15 -23.04
C LYS A 188 40.66 126.42 -22.69
N LYS A 189 42.00 126.40 -22.55
CA LYS A 189 42.78 127.61 -22.29
C LYS A 189 42.63 128.62 -23.42
N SER A 190 42.78 128.20 -24.68
CA SER A 190 42.61 129.12 -25.81
C SER A 190 41.17 129.63 -25.96
N ALA A 191 40.17 128.78 -25.70
CA ALA A 191 38.77 129.18 -25.76
C ALA A 191 38.35 130.03 -24.56
N GLU A 192 38.87 129.77 -23.36
CA GLU A 192 38.66 130.60 -22.16
C GLU A 192 39.33 131.96 -22.33
N GLU A 193 40.54 132.01 -22.90
CA GLU A 193 41.22 133.26 -23.31
C GLU A 193 40.38 134.02 -24.35
N GLU A 194 39.92 133.38 -25.43
CA GLU A 194 39.06 134.01 -26.44
C GLU A 194 37.68 134.43 -25.91
N VAL A 195 37.09 133.64 -24.99
CA VAL A 195 35.80 133.92 -24.36
C VAL A 195 35.92 135.06 -23.34
N ASP A 196 37.00 135.10 -22.56
CA ASP A 196 37.26 136.21 -21.64
C ASP A 196 37.53 137.52 -22.39
N GLU A 197 38.12 137.46 -23.58
CA GLU A 197 38.31 138.61 -24.46
C GLU A 197 37.02 139.08 -25.17
N ARG A 198 36.04 138.19 -25.40
CA ARG A 198 34.85 138.50 -26.23
C ARG A 198 33.50 138.54 -25.52
N LEU A 199 33.35 137.95 -24.34
CA LEU A 199 32.03 137.81 -23.71
C LEU A 199 31.73 138.87 -22.64
N ASP A 200 30.69 139.65 -22.89
CA ASP A 200 30.04 140.54 -21.92
C ASP A 200 29.41 139.76 -20.74
N ALA A 201 29.28 140.42 -19.59
CA ALA A 201 28.79 139.84 -18.33
C ALA A 201 27.37 139.22 -18.38
N SER A 202 26.58 139.50 -19.43
CA SER A 202 25.26 138.88 -19.66
C SER A 202 25.40 137.46 -20.23
N VAL A 203 26.28 137.26 -21.22
CA VAL A 203 26.51 135.95 -21.83
C VAL A 203 27.18 135.01 -20.83
N LYS A 204 28.11 135.52 -20.02
CA LYS A 204 28.71 134.75 -18.90
C LYS A 204 27.66 134.26 -17.89
N ARG A 205 26.61 135.04 -17.62
CA ARG A 205 25.48 134.61 -16.76
C ARG A 205 24.61 133.53 -17.41
N ILE A 206 24.28 133.65 -18.70
CA ILE A 206 23.49 132.64 -19.42
C ILE A 206 24.25 131.32 -19.51
N LEU A 207 25.56 131.34 -19.77
CA LEU A 207 26.40 130.15 -19.80
C LEU A 207 26.51 129.48 -18.41
N ALA A 208 26.60 130.26 -17.34
CA ALA A 208 26.55 129.72 -15.98
C ALA A 208 25.20 129.03 -15.67
N GLN A 209 24.09 129.61 -16.15
CA GLN A 209 22.77 129.01 -16.00
C GLN A 209 22.62 127.73 -16.85
N ASN A 210 23.10 127.72 -18.09
CA ASN A 210 23.11 126.52 -18.93
C ASN A 210 24.01 125.41 -18.35
N ARG A 211 25.14 125.76 -17.73
CA ARG A 211 25.98 124.79 -17.00
C ARG A 211 25.24 124.15 -15.84
N ARG A 212 24.54 124.95 -15.02
CA ARG A 212 23.70 124.42 -13.92
C ARG A 212 22.61 123.48 -14.42
N MET A 213 21.89 123.87 -15.48
CA MET A 213 20.85 123.00 -16.08
C MET A 213 21.44 121.72 -16.67
N ALA A 214 22.62 121.77 -17.28
CA ALA A 214 23.30 120.58 -17.80
C ALA A 214 23.78 119.65 -16.67
N GLU A 215 24.23 120.20 -15.54
CA GLU A 215 24.57 119.43 -14.34
C GLU A 215 23.33 118.75 -13.73
N GLU A 216 22.21 119.46 -13.61
CA GLU A 216 20.92 118.91 -13.16
C GLU A 216 20.43 117.79 -14.08
N LEU A 217 20.48 118.00 -15.40
CA LEU A 217 20.10 116.97 -16.38
C LEU A 217 20.98 115.73 -16.27
N LYS A 218 22.28 115.92 -16.06
CA LYS A 218 23.24 114.82 -15.89
C LYS A 218 22.93 113.99 -14.65
N ILE A 219 22.59 114.63 -13.53
CA ILE A 219 22.18 113.93 -12.30
C ILE A 219 20.94 113.09 -12.59
N HIS A 220 19.92 113.66 -13.24
CA HIS A 220 18.71 112.91 -13.57
C HIS A 220 18.97 111.73 -14.51
N VAL A 221 19.84 111.88 -15.52
CA VAL A 221 20.23 110.76 -16.38
C VAL A 221 20.90 109.66 -15.56
N GLN A 222 21.84 110.01 -14.68
CA GLN A 222 22.53 109.05 -13.81
C GLN A 222 21.55 108.32 -12.87
N GLU A 223 20.59 109.03 -12.30
CA GLU A 223 19.53 108.43 -11.48
C GLU A 223 18.66 107.48 -12.30
N THR A 224 18.27 107.85 -13.52
CA THR A 224 17.50 106.94 -14.39
C THR A 224 18.29 105.71 -14.81
N GLU A 225 19.58 105.83 -15.09
CA GLU A 225 20.45 104.70 -15.41
C GLU A 225 20.61 103.76 -14.20
N ALA A 226 20.78 104.32 -13.01
CA ALA A 226 20.86 103.54 -11.77
C ALA A 226 19.56 102.77 -11.50
N LEU A 227 18.41 103.43 -11.62
CA LEU A 227 17.10 102.79 -11.47
C LEU A 227 16.87 101.71 -12.54
N GLN A 228 17.27 101.95 -13.80
CA GLN A 228 17.17 100.93 -14.86
C GLN A 228 18.07 99.72 -14.58
N ALA A 229 19.28 99.92 -14.04
CA ALA A 229 20.15 98.83 -13.64
C ALA A 229 19.52 98.00 -12.51
N GLU A 230 18.92 98.64 -11.52
CA GLU A 230 18.21 97.97 -10.42
C GLU A 230 17.01 97.15 -10.95
N VAL A 231 16.20 97.71 -11.85
CA VAL A 231 15.08 97.00 -12.48
C VAL A 231 15.57 95.74 -13.20
N ARG A 232 16.67 95.82 -13.97
CA ARG A 232 17.23 94.65 -14.65
C ARG A 232 17.66 93.56 -13.68
N VAL A 233 18.34 93.92 -12.58
CA VAL A 233 18.76 92.97 -11.55
C VAL A 233 17.53 92.31 -10.88
N LEU A 234 16.50 93.10 -10.59
CA LEU A 234 15.25 92.58 -10.01
C LEU A 234 14.53 91.65 -10.98
N GLU A 235 14.47 91.97 -12.27
CA GLU A 235 13.89 91.09 -13.30
C GLU A 235 14.63 89.76 -13.43
N GLU A 236 15.96 89.79 -13.43
CA GLU A 236 16.79 88.57 -13.44
C GLU A 236 16.54 87.72 -12.18
N SER A 237 16.47 88.35 -11.00
CA SER A 237 16.19 87.66 -9.74
C SER A 237 14.79 87.01 -9.75
N ARG A 238 13.77 87.73 -10.26
CA ARG A 238 12.41 87.22 -10.40
C ARG A 238 12.37 86.04 -11.36
N ALA A 239 13.08 86.11 -12.49
CA ALA A 239 13.16 85.02 -13.45
C ALA A 239 13.81 83.77 -12.83
N ARG A 240 14.89 83.94 -12.05
CA ARG A 240 15.55 82.84 -11.32
C ARG A 240 14.60 82.20 -10.30
N LEU A 241 14.00 83.01 -9.43
CA LEU A 241 13.06 82.52 -8.40
C LEU A 241 11.86 81.81 -9.01
N THR A 242 11.34 82.30 -10.13
CA THR A 242 10.21 81.64 -10.83
C THR A 242 10.59 80.24 -11.32
N ARG A 243 11.82 80.08 -11.86
CA ARG A 243 12.33 78.76 -12.26
C ARG A 243 12.55 77.85 -11.07
N GLU A 244 13.13 78.36 -9.98
CA GLU A 244 13.34 77.58 -8.75
C GLU A 244 12.03 77.09 -8.14
N VAL A 245 11.00 77.95 -8.10
CA VAL A 245 9.66 77.55 -7.65
C VAL A 245 9.08 76.46 -8.54
N GLY A 246 9.17 76.60 -9.87
CA GLY A 246 8.71 75.57 -10.81
C GLY A 246 9.39 74.21 -10.59
N ILE A 247 10.72 74.22 -10.41
CA ILE A 247 11.48 72.98 -10.13
C ILE A 247 11.04 72.37 -8.79
N LYS A 248 10.88 73.18 -7.73
CA LYS A 248 10.42 72.70 -6.43
C LYS A 248 9.02 72.10 -6.51
N THR A 249 8.09 72.74 -7.24
CA THR A 249 6.74 72.20 -7.43
C THR A 249 6.74 70.88 -8.18
N ASP A 250 7.58 70.73 -9.21
CA ASP A 250 7.70 69.48 -9.97
C ASP A 250 8.28 68.35 -9.10
N ILE A 251 9.27 68.67 -8.26
CA ILE A 251 9.86 67.73 -7.30
C ILE A 251 8.82 67.28 -6.26
N GLU A 252 8.08 68.22 -5.68
CA GLU A 252 6.99 67.93 -4.73
C GLU A 252 5.91 67.05 -5.35
N ALA A 253 5.48 67.35 -6.58
CA ALA A 253 4.55 66.52 -7.34
C ALA A 253 5.11 65.10 -7.57
N GLY A 254 6.40 64.98 -7.90
CA GLY A 254 7.09 63.70 -8.04
C GLY A 254 7.13 62.89 -6.74
N TYR A 255 7.38 63.54 -5.59
CA TYR A 255 7.33 62.90 -4.27
C TYR A 255 5.90 62.46 -3.91
N ALA A 256 4.89 63.30 -4.15
CA ALA A 256 3.50 62.95 -3.93
C ALA A 256 3.07 61.75 -4.80
N GLN A 257 3.47 61.72 -6.07
CA GLN A 257 3.18 60.61 -6.97
C GLN A 257 3.87 59.31 -6.53
N ARG A 258 5.14 59.37 -6.13
CA ARG A 258 5.86 58.21 -5.57
C ARG A 258 5.19 57.71 -4.29
N GLY A 259 4.80 58.63 -3.39
CA GLY A 259 4.08 58.31 -2.16
C GLY A 259 2.73 57.62 -2.44
N ALA A 260 1.95 58.13 -3.41
CA ALA A 260 0.70 57.52 -3.82
C ALA A 260 0.88 56.10 -4.40
N ARG A 261 1.90 55.90 -5.25
CA ARG A 261 2.24 54.57 -5.80
C ARG A 261 2.68 53.59 -4.71
N GLN A 262 3.53 54.04 -3.78
CA GLN A 262 3.97 53.24 -2.64
C GLN A 262 2.80 52.88 -1.71
N ALA A 263 1.91 53.83 -1.42
CA ALA A 263 0.71 53.58 -0.63
C ALA A 263 -0.23 52.56 -1.30
N ALA A 264 -0.42 52.65 -2.62
CA ALA A 264 -1.18 51.67 -3.37
C ALA A 264 -0.54 50.26 -3.33
N ALA A 265 0.78 50.18 -3.52
CA ALA A 265 1.53 48.92 -3.43
C ALA A 265 1.47 48.30 -2.03
N LEU A 266 1.59 49.12 -0.97
CA LEU A 266 1.42 48.65 0.41
C LEU A 266 0.02 48.14 0.69
N LYS A 267 -1.02 48.83 0.17
CA LYS A 267 -2.41 48.38 0.31
C LYS A 267 -2.64 47.05 -0.40
N GLU A 268 -2.10 46.88 -1.60
CA GLU A 268 -2.19 45.63 -2.35
C GLU A 268 -1.44 44.49 -1.65
N ALA A 269 -0.21 44.75 -1.18
CA ALA A 269 0.56 43.78 -0.39
C ALA A 269 -0.19 43.38 0.88
N GLY A 270 -0.77 44.34 1.62
CA GLY A 270 -1.58 44.06 2.81
C GLY A 270 -2.82 43.21 2.50
N ALA A 271 -3.50 43.46 1.37
CA ALA A 271 -4.63 42.63 0.93
C ALA A 271 -4.19 41.20 0.59
N ARG A 272 -3.04 41.03 -0.09
CA ARG A 272 -2.48 39.71 -0.38
C ARG A 272 -2.09 38.95 0.90
N ILE A 273 -1.44 39.63 1.85
CA ILE A 273 -1.11 39.04 3.17
C ILE A 273 -2.38 38.58 3.86
N SER A 274 -3.41 39.42 3.94
CA SER A 274 -4.68 39.07 4.59
C SER A 274 -5.35 37.86 3.93
N ALA A 275 -5.30 37.76 2.60
CA ALA A 275 -5.83 36.62 1.85
C ALA A 275 -5.05 35.33 2.13
N LEU A 276 -3.71 35.41 2.16
CA LEU A 276 -2.85 34.27 2.49
C LEU A 276 -3.03 33.82 3.94
N GLU A 277 -3.15 34.74 4.89
CA GLU A 277 -3.45 34.44 6.29
C GLU A 277 -4.81 33.75 6.44
N GLY A 278 -5.84 34.22 5.72
CA GLY A 278 -7.15 33.56 5.69
C GLY A 278 -7.10 32.14 5.12
N SER A 279 -6.38 31.93 4.02
CA SER A 279 -6.17 30.60 3.43
C SER A 279 -5.41 29.67 4.38
N LEU A 280 -4.35 30.16 5.03
CA LEU A 280 -3.58 29.39 6.00
C LEU A 280 -4.43 29.00 7.21
N GLN A 281 -5.23 29.93 7.75
CA GLN A 281 -6.17 29.64 8.84
C GLN A 281 -7.18 28.57 8.45
N GLN A 282 -7.70 28.61 7.22
CA GLN A 282 -8.62 27.59 6.72
C GLN A 282 -7.93 26.21 6.66
N VAL A 283 -6.74 26.14 6.07
CA VAL A 283 -5.97 24.88 5.97
C VAL A 283 -5.68 24.30 7.36
N VAL A 284 -5.28 25.14 8.33
CA VAL A 284 -5.06 24.69 9.71
C VAL A 284 -6.34 24.15 10.34
N GLN A 285 -7.48 24.82 10.14
CA GLN A 285 -8.78 24.34 10.64
C GLN A 285 -9.18 23.00 10.01
N ASP A 286 -8.94 22.83 8.71
CA ASP A 286 -9.28 21.60 7.99
C ASP A 286 -8.37 20.44 8.46
N PHE A 287 -7.07 20.67 8.65
CA PHE A 287 -6.16 19.70 9.27
C PHE A 287 -6.58 19.32 10.69
N ASP A 288 -7.02 20.28 11.50
CA ASP A 288 -7.51 19.99 12.86
C ASP A 288 -8.78 19.14 12.83
N ARG A 289 -9.70 19.40 11.89
CA ARG A 289 -10.92 18.59 11.69
C ARG A 289 -10.57 17.17 11.25
N GLU A 290 -9.69 17.02 10.27
CA GLU A 290 -9.23 15.72 9.78
C GLU A 290 -8.52 14.94 10.88
N ARG A 291 -7.63 15.59 11.64
CA ARG A 291 -6.96 14.96 12.79
C ARG A 291 -7.96 14.47 13.84
N GLN A 292 -8.98 15.27 14.16
CA GLN A 292 -10.03 14.87 15.10
C GLN A 292 -10.88 13.72 14.55
N ALA A 293 -11.21 13.72 13.26
CA ALA A 293 -11.96 12.65 12.62
C ALA A 293 -11.16 11.34 12.63
N ALA A 294 -9.89 11.38 12.25
CA ALA A 294 -8.98 10.24 12.28
C ALA A 294 -8.80 9.69 13.70
N ALA A 295 -8.63 10.57 14.70
CA ALA A 295 -8.54 10.16 16.10
C ALA A 295 -9.81 9.47 16.60
N LYS A 296 -11.00 9.98 16.23
CA LYS A 296 -12.29 9.34 16.56
C LYS A 296 -12.44 7.99 15.87
N ALA A 297 -12.09 7.88 14.60
CA ALA A 297 -12.15 6.63 13.85
C ALA A 297 -11.21 5.57 14.44
N ALA A 298 -9.97 5.96 14.77
CA ALA A 298 -9.01 5.07 15.43
C ALA A 298 -9.49 4.62 16.81
N ALA A 299 -10.10 5.52 17.61
CA ALA A 299 -10.67 5.18 18.90
C ALA A 299 -11.84 4.19 18.78
N ALA A 300 -12.72 4.36 17.78
CA ALA A 300 -13.81 3.44 17.52
C ALA A 300 -13.30 2.05 17.11
N ALA A 301 -12.36 1.99 16.16
CA ALA A 301 -11.76 0.72 15.72
C ALA A 301 -11.05 -0.01 16.87
N LEU A 302 -10.37 0.72 17.76
CA LEU A 302 -9.74 0.14 18.93
C LEU A 302 -10.77 -0.41 19.93
N ALA A 303 -11.90 0.27 20.12
CA ALA A 303 -13.00 -0.22 20.95
C ALA A 303 -13.62 -1.50 20.38
N ASP A 304 -13.82 -1.57 19.07
CA ASP A 304 -14.36 -2.76 18.40
C ASP A 304 -13.42 -3.97 18.56
N VAL A 305 -12.13 -3.79 18.28
CA VAL A 305 -11.10 -4.84 18.46
C VAL A 305 -11.01 -5.27 19.93
N GLN A 306 -11.13 -4.35 20.88
CA GLN A 306 -11.18 -4.69 22.30
C GLN A 306 -12.40 -5.54 22.66
N ALA A 307 -13.58 -5.18 22.14
CA ALA A 307 -14.81 -5.93 22.36
C ALA A 307 -14.72 -7.36 21.77
N GLU A 308 -14.18 -7.50 20.56
CA GLU A 308 -13.92 -8.80 19.94
C GLU A 308 -12.92 -9.64 20.74
N ALA A 309 -11.81 -9.03 21.18
CA ALA A 309 -10.82 -9.70 22.01
C ALA A 309 -11.43 -10.20 23.32
N GLU A 310 -12.31 -9.42 23.96
CA GLU A 310 -13.05 -9.87 25.14
C GLU A 310 -14.01 -11.01 24.84
N ALA A 311 -14.77 -10.93 23.75
CA ALA A 311 -15.70 -11.97 23.34
C ALA A 311 -14.96 -13.30 23.07
N LEU A 312 -13.84 -13.25 22.35
CA LEU A 312 -12.98 -14.41 22.09
C LEU A 312 -12.41 -14.99 23.40
N ARG A 313 -11.94 -14.14 24.32
CA ARG A 313 -11.48 -14.61 25.65
C ARG A 313 -12.60 -15.31 26.43
N ARG A 314 -13.83 -14.81 26.38
CA ARG A 314 -15.01 -15.47 27.02
C ARG A 314 -15.31 -16.80 26.35
N LEU A 315 -15.28 -16.86 25.02
CA LEU A 315 -15.50 -18.08 24.25
C LEU A 315 -14.45 -19.16 24.57
N VAL A 316 -13.16 -18.79 24.63
CA VAL A 316 -12.07 -19.70 25.00
C VAL A 316 -12.30 -20.26 26.41
N LYS A 317 -12.71 -19.43 27.38
CA LYS A 317 -13.03 -19.89 28.74
C LYS A 317 -14.18 -20.88 28.75
N LEU A 318 -15.25 -20.65 27.99
CA LEU A 318 -16.38 -21.57 27.86
C LEU A 318 -15.95 -22.90 27.22
N LYS A 319 -15.25 -22.85 26.08
CA LYS A 319 -14.74 -24.05 25.40
C LYS A 319 -13.78 -24.85 26.28
N THR A 320 -12.95 -24.18 27.08
CA THR A 320 -12.08 -24.85 28.05
C THR A 320 -12.89 -25.58 29.14
N ARG A 321 -14.00 -24.99 29.61
CA ARG A 321 -14.89 -25.65 30.58
C ARG A 321 -15.62 -26.85 29.95
N GLU A 322 -16.13 -26.70 28.74
CA GLU A 322 -16.75 -27.79 27.98
C GLU A 322 -15.75 -28.95 27.77
N LEU A 323 -14.52 -28.65 27.36
CA LEU A 323 -13.46 -29.65 27.22
C LEU A 323 -13.13 -30.37 28.53
N LYS A 324 -13.12 -29.66 29.66
CA LYS A 324 -12.95 -30.28 30.99
C LYS A 324 -14.12 -31.22 31.32
N ASN A 325 -15.35 -30.82 31.01
CA ASN A 325 -16.53 -31.64 31.22
C ASN A 325 -16.52 -32.89 30.33
N VAL A 326 -16.21 -32.74 29.04
CA VAL A 326 -16.06 -33.87 28.11
C VAL A 326 -14.98 -34.83 28.59
N ARG A 327 -13.84 -34.32 29.07
CA ARG A 327 -12.77 -35.16 29.63
C ARG A 327 -13.23 -35.93 30.88
N ARG A 328 -13.99 -35.28 31.77
CA ARG A 328 -14.55 -35.93 32.96
C ARG A 328 -15.54 -37.03 32.59
N LEU A 329 -16.47 -36.74 31.68
CA LEU A 329 -17.45 -37.72 31.19
C LEU A 329 -16.76 -38.90 30.50
N ALA A 330 -15.77 -38.63 29.65
CA ALA A 330 -14.96 -39.68 29.03
C ALA A 330 -14.27 -40.57 30.08
N GLN A 331 -13.72 -39.96 31.14
CA GLN A 331 -13.13 -40.70 32.25
C GLN A 331 -14.16 -41.53 33.03
N GLU A 332 -15.35 -40.99 33.31
CA GLU A 332 -16.45 -41.71 33.96
C GLU A 332 -16.89 -42.92 33.12
N VAL A 333 -17.06 -42.76 31.80
CA VAL A 333 -17.40 -43.85 30.87
C VAL A 333 -16.31 -44.92 30.86
N LEU A 334 -15.03 -44.53 30.89
CA LEU A 334 -13.91 -45.48 30.96
C LEU A 334 -13.90 -46.26 32.27
N LEU A 335 -14.19 -45.61 33.41
CA LEU A 335 -14.30 -46.28 34.70
C LEU A 335 -15.48 -47.27 34.72
N GLN A 336 -16.66 -46.83 34.28
CA GLN A 336 -17.83 -47.71 34.16
C GLN A 336 -17.55 -48.91 33.25
N ARG A 337 -16.84 -48.68 32.13
CA ARG A 337 -16.40 -49.76 31.25
C ARG A 337 -15.44 -50.71 31.98
N SER A 338 -14.46 -50.19 32.70
CA SER A 338 -13.54 -51.01 33.51
C SER A 338 -14.29 -51.83 34.57
N ASP A 339 -15.31 -51.28 35.20
CA ASP A 339 -16.13 -51.99 36.19
C ASP A 339 -16.96 -53.12 35.54
N VAL A 340 -17.54 -52.88 34.37
CA VAL A 340 -18.24 -53.90 33.58
C VAL A 340 -17.27 -55.00 33.13
N GLU A 341 -16.07 -54.63 32.66
CA GLU A 341 -15.03 -55.58 32.29
C GLU A 341 -14.61 -56.43 33.49
N ALA A 342 -14.38 -55.82 34.66
CA ALA A 342 -14.06 -56.52 35.91
C ALA A 342 -15.19 -57.47 36.35
N PHE A 343 -16.45 -57.04 36.26
CA PHE A 343 -17.61 -57.88 36.57
C PHE A 343 -17.72 -59.09 35.64
N LEU A 344 -17.54 -58.89 34.32
CA LEU A 344 -17.57 -59.96 33.34
C LEU A 344 -16.41 -60.94 33.54
N LEU A 345 -15.21 -60.45 33.87
CA LEU A 345 -14.06 -61.28 34.22
C LEU A 345 -14.30 -62.08 35.51
N SER A 346 -14.86 -61.45 36.55
CA SER A 346 -15.23 -62.12 37.79
C SER A 346 -16.31 -63.20 37.56
N SER A 347 -17.30 -62.90 36.71
CA SER A 347 -18.35 -63.85 36.33
C SER A 347 -17.78 -65.04 35.55
N LEU A 348 -16.84 -64.79 34.62
CA LEU A 348 -16.11 -65.84 33.91
C LEU A 348 -15.28 -66.69 34.87
N HIS A 349 -14.59 -66.08 35.85
CA HIS A 349 -13.83 -66.81 36.86
C HIS A 349 -14.74 -67.66 37.77
N ALA A 350 -15.91 -67.14 38.16
CA ALA A 350 -16.88 -67.88 38.96
C ALA A 350 -17.42 -69.10 38.19
N VAL A 351 -17.78 -68.93 36.91
CA VAL A 351 -18.20 -70.02 36.03
C VAL A 351 -17.09 -71.05 35.87
N ARG A 352 -15.83 -70.63 35.65
CA ARG A 352 -14.70 -71.56 35.58
C ARG A 352 -14.49 -72.36 36.87
N ARG A 353 -14.58 -71.74 38.03
CA ARG A 353 -14.50 -72.45 39.32
C ARG A 353 -15.63 -73.47 39.49
N GLU A 354 -16.82 -73.16 38.99
CA GLU A 354 -17.95 -74.08 39.07
C GLU A 354 -17.82 -75.25 38.08
N ILE A 355 -17.28 -75.00 36.87
CA ILE A 355 -16.86 -76.06 35.93
C ILE A 355 -15.82 -76.98 36.58
N GLU A 356 -14.80 -76.41 37.25
CA GLU A 356 -13.80 -77.18 37.99
C GLU A 356 -14.43 -77.99 39.13
N ARG A 357 -15.40 -77.43 39.87
CA ARG A 357 -16.13 -78.12 40.94
C ARG A 357 -17.02 -79.27 40.42
N GLU A 358 -17.73 -79.06 39.32
CA GLU A 358 -18.57 -80.08 38.69
C GLU A 358 -17.72 -81.21 38.08
N SER A 359 -16.52 -80.89 37.60
CA SER A 359 -15.52 -81.87 37.18
C SER A 359 -14.96 -82.71 38.34
N LEU A 360 -14.92 -82.16 39.56
CA LEU A 360 -14.42 -82.84 40.77
C LEU A 360 -15.48 -83.68 41.51
N PHE A 361 -16.79 -83.47 41.27
CA PHE A 361 -17.89 -84.25 41.89
C PHE A 361 -18.97 -84.67 40.87
N PRO A 362 -18.82 -85.85 40.22
CA PRO A 362 -19.85 -86.38 39.32
C PRO A 362 -21.02 -86.96 40.13
N LYS A 363 -22.23 -86.40 40.00
CA LYS A 363 -23.46 -87.08 40.47
C LYS A 363 -23.88 -88.15 39.45
N HIS A 364 -23.87 -89.41 39.88
CA HIS A 364 -24.37 -90.58 39.14
C HIS A 364 -25.60 -91.18 39.84
N GLN A 365 -26.73 -91.29 39.13
CA GLN A 365 -27.76 -92.36 39.25
C GLN A 365 -28.85 -92.06 38.20
N HIS A 366 -28.96 -92.68 37.02
CA HIS A 366 -29.17 -94.07 36.57
C HIS A 366 -30.58 -94.67 36.76
N GLN A 367 -31.25 -94.84 35.60
CA GLN A 367 -31.97 -96.04 35.10
C GLN A 367 -33.48 -96.29 35.35
N GLN A 368 -34.26 -96.15 34.27
CA GLN A 368 -34.78 -97.21 33.36
C GLN A 368 -36.29 -97.60 33.32
N HIS A 369 -36.72 -97.71 32.04
CA HIS A 369 -37.66 -98.63 31.39
C HIS A 369 -39.18 -98.44 31.57
N GLN A 370 -39.90 -97.96 30.53
CA GLN A 370 -40.47 -98.66 29.35
C GLN A 370 -41.84 -99.33 29.61
N HIS A 371 -42.92 -98.82 29.03
CA HIS A 371 -43.64 -99.43 27.88
C HIS A 371 -44.94 -98.65 27.50
N GLN A 372 -45.23 -98.67 26.20
CA GLN A 372 -46.43 -98.27 25.42
C GLN A 372 -47.66 -99.18 25.71
N PRO A 373 -48.87 -99.07 25.09
CA PRO A 373 -49.25 -98.48 23.78
C PRO A 373 -50.66 -97.80 23.64
N GLY A 374 -50.98 -97.34 22.42
CA GLY A 374 -52.36 -97.30 21.83
C GLY A 374 -53.09 -95.95 21.91
N ALA A 375 -53.23 -95.14 20.85
CA ALA A 375 -54.03 -95.26 19.61
C ALA A 375 -55.50 -94.80 19.74
N GLY A 376 -55.87 -93.71 19.03
CA GLY A 376 -57.20 -93.58 18.41
C GLY A 376 -58.01 -92.30 18.65
N ALA A 377 -58.09 -91.47 17.60
CA ALA A 377 -59.27 -90.72 17.11
C ALA A 377 -59.70 -89.39 17.77
N GLY A 378 -59.85 -88.35 16.93
CA GLY A 378 -60.65 -87.16 17.23
C GLY A 378 -60.22 -85.87 16.52
N ASP A 379 -60.42 -85.81 15.20
CA ASP A 379 -60.26 -84.64 14.34
C ASP A 379 -61.17 -83.46 14.73
N SER A 380 -60.66 -82.22 14.64
CA SER A 380 -61.36 -81.07 14.04
C SER A 380 -60.39 -79.90 13.84
N ALA A 381 -60.25 -79.54 12.59
CA ALA A 381 -59.27 -78.63 12.02
C ALA A 381 -59.59 -77.13 12.22
N SER A 382 -58.54 -76.30 12.28
CA SER A 382 -58.38 -75.19 11.33
C SER A 382 -56.93 -74.65 11.33
N ALA A 383 -56.32 -74.68 10.12
CA ALA A 383 -55.14 -73.94 9.62
C ALA A 383 -53.81 -74.06 10.40
N SER A 384 -52.76 -74.81 9.99
CA SER A 384 -51.98 -74.76 8.73
C SER A 384 -51.78 -73.32 8.25
N ALA A 385 -50.60 -72.68 8.32
CA ALA A 385 -49.32 -73.17 7.83
C ALA A 385 -48.17 -72.21 8.23
N TYR A 386 -47.11 -72.78 8.82
CA TYR A 386 -45.68 -72.58 8.54
C TYR A 386 -45.15 -71.15 8.31
N ALA A 387 -44.13 -70.63 8.99
CA ALA A 387 -42.96 -71.25 9.63
C ALA A 387 -42.19 -70.13 10.39
N ALA A 388 -41.41 -70.31 11.45
CA ALA A 388 -41.14 -71.45 12.30
C ALA A 388 -40.56 -70.90 13.62
N SER A 389 -41.10 -71.42 14.73
CA SER A 389 -40.47 -71.57 16.03
C SER A 389 -40.06 -70.31 16.80
N GLY A 390 -41.03 -69.82 17.59
CA GLY A 390 -40.71 -69.26 18.89
C GLY A 390 -39.97 -70.31 19.71
N ARG A 391 -38.66 -70.13 19.83
CA ARG A 391 -37.86 -70.85 20.81
C ARG A 391 -37.88 -69.98 22.06
N ALA A 392 -38.50 -70.48 23.12
CA ALA A 392 -38.14 -70.06 24.47
C ALA A 392 -36.60 -70.06 24.52
N THR A 393 -35.99 -68.88 24.64
CA THR A 393 -34.56 -68.80 24.90
C THR A 393 -34.36 -69.53 26.23
N PRO A 394 -33.59 -70.63 26.29
CA PRO A 394 -33.28 -71.24 27.58
C PRO A 394 -32.72 -70.13 28.48
N ASP A 395 -33.29 -69.99 29.68
CA ASP A 395 -32.79 -69.02 30.64
C ASP A 395 -31.31 -69.36 30.90
N ILE A 396 -30.44 -68.37 31.12
CA ILE A 396 -28.99 -68.62 31.34
C ILE A 396 -28.77 -69.61 32.49
N ARG A 397 -29.75 -69.67 33.41
CA ARG A 397 -29.81 -70.57 34.56
C ARG A 397 -30.03 -72.04 34.21
N ASP A 398 -30.44 -72.35 32.98
CA ASP A 398 -30.77 -73.70 32.50
C ASP A 398 -29.66 -74.32 31.62
N LEU A 399 -28.60 -73.57 31.33
CA LEU A 399 -27.46 -74.02 30.52
C LEU A 399 -26.42 -74.77 31.37
N PRO A 400 -25.72 -75.80 30.83
CA PRO A 400 -24.53 -76.36 31.47
C PRO A 400 -23.44 -75.28 31.59
N TRP A 401 -22.57 -75.41 32.59
CA TRP A 401 -21.61 -74.35 32.92
C TRP A 401 -20.63 -74.01 31.77
N GLU A 402 -20.28 -74.99 30.92
CA GLU A 402 -19.46 -74.78 29.72
C GLU A 402 -20.13 -73.84 28.69
N ASP A 403 -21.43 -73.98 28.48
CA ASP A 403 -22.18 -73.13 27.56
C ASP A 403 -22.38 -71.72 28.13
N ARG A 404 -22.47 -71.58 29.46
CA ARG A 404 -22.47 -70.26 30.12
C ARG A 404 -21.13 -69.53 29.92
N GLU A 405 -20.01 -70.24 29.97
CA GLU A 405 -18.70 -69.65 29.71
C GLU A 405 -18.59 -69.16 28.25
N ARG A 406 -19.05 -69.96 27.28
CA ARG A 406 -19.07 -69.57 25.86
C ARG A 406 -19.93 -68.34 25.62
N VAL A 407 -21.12 -68.27 26.22
CA VAL A 407 -22.01 -67.11 26.13
C VAL A 407 -21.36 -65.86 26.74
N LEU A 408 -20.73 -65.95 27.91
CA LEU A 408 -20.04 -64.82 28.54
C LEU A 408 -18.82 -64.33 27.73
N ARG A 409 -18.05 -65.25 27.11
CA ARG A 409 -16.93 -64.89 26.21
C ARG A 409 -17.43 -64.22 24.93
N LEU A 410 -18.50 -64.73 24.33
CA LEU A 410 -19.14 -64.12 23.15
C LEU A 410 -19.70 -62.73 23.48
N LEU A 411 -20.28 -62.56 24.66
CA LEU A 411 -20.82 -61.28 25.14
C LEU A 411 -19.69 -60.26 25.36
N PHE A 412 -18.58 -60.66 25.98
CA PHE A 412 -17.38 -59.83 26.12
C PHE A 412 -16.79 -59.40 24.77
N ALA A 413 -16.69 -60.33 23.81
CA ALA A 413 -16.20 -60.03 22.45
C ALA A 413 -17.13 -59.10 21.67
N LYS A 414 -18.45 -59.27 21.83
CA LYS A 414 -19.46 -58.45 21.16
C LYS A 414 -19.48 -57.00 21.69
N ILE A 415 -19.37 -56.82 23.01
CA ILE A 415 -19.30 -55.49 23.64
C ILE A 415 -18.03 -54.74 23.17
N ASN A 416 -16.89 -55.42 23.10
CA ASN A 416 -15.63 -54.80 22.68
C ASN A 416 -15.60 -54.44 21.18
N ASN A 417 -16.22 -55.23 20.31
CA ASN A 417 -16.32 -54.92 18.88
C ASN A 417 -17.31 -53.78 18.57
N GLN A 418 -18.44 -53.70 19.29
CA GLN A 418 -19.39 -52.59 19.13
C GLN A 418 -18.78 -51.24 19.52
N ALA A 419 -17.91 -51.20 20.55
CA ALA A 419 -17.25 -49.98 20.98
C ALA A 419 -16.26 -49.39 19.95
N GLN A 420 -15.66 -50.23 19.09
CA GLN A 420 -14.69 -49.78 18.08
C GLN A 420 -15.34 -49.20 16.81
N GLN A 421 -16.53 -49.68 16.41
CA GLN A 421 -17.19 -49.20 15.18
C GLN A 421 -17.80 -47.79 15.29
N VAL A 422 -18.22 -47.37 16.49
CA VAL A 422 -18.86 -46.05 16.70
C VAL A 422 -17.81 -44.92 16.81
N HIS A 423 -16.57 -45.25 17.18
CA HIS A 423 -15.52 -44.27 17.48
C HIS A 423 -14.83 -43.67 16.23
N PHE A 424 -14.96 -44.30 15.05
CA PHE A 424 -14.34 -43.85 13.80
C PHE A 424 -15.29 -43.11 12.84
N SER A 425 -16.59 -43.20 13.05
CA SER A 425 -17.61 -42.70 12.11
C SER A 425 -18.17 -41.30 12.45
N SER A 426 -17.71 -40.64 13.53
CA SER A 426 -18.36 -39.43 14.06
C SER A 426 -17.45 -38.24 14.44
N LEU A 427 -16.20 -38.17 13.95
CA LEU A 427 -15.35 -37.00 14.22
C LEU A 427 -15.71 -35.81 13.30
N PRO A 428 -16.05 -34.63 13.83
CA PRO A 428 -16.25 -33.42 13.03
C PRO A 428 -14.93 -32.91 12.44
N PRO A 429 -14.93 -32.30 11.24
CA PRO A 429 -13.72 -31.76 10.63
C PRO A 429 -13.16 -30.57 11.44
N HIS A 430 -11.83 -30.48 11.50
CA HIS A 430 -11.12 -29.49 12.31
C HIS A 430 -11.26 -28.07 11.71
N PRO A 431 -11.60 -27.04 12.51
CA PRO A 431 -11.87 -25.68 12.02
C PRO A 431 -10.65 -24.92 11.47
N LEU A 432 -9.45 -25.53 11.45
CA LEU A 432 -8.27 -24.94 10.82
C LEU A 432 -8.17 -25.25 9.32
N ALA A 433 -8.95 -26.19 8.80
CA ALA A 433 -9.03 -26.45 7.37
C ALA A 433 -9.89 -25.41 6.62
N ALA A 434 -10.90 -24.85 7.29
CA ALA A 434 -11.82 -23.87 6.70
C ALA A 434 -11.30 -22.42 6.74
N GLY A 435 -10.33 -22.11 7.60
CA GLY A 435 -9.81 -20.75 7.79
C GLY A 435 -8.74 -20.31 6.78
N VAL A 436 -8.13 -21.24 6.04
CA VAL A 436 -7.03 -20.94 5.11
C VAL A 436 -7.54 -20.36 3.78
N GLU A 437 -8.78 -20.68 3.36
CA GLU A 437 -9.39 -20.10 2.17
C GLU A 437 -9.89 -18.66 2.38
N ALA A 438 -10.27 -18.29 3.61
CA ALA A 438 -10.77 -16.95 3.91
C ALA A 438 -9.66 -15.90 4.05
N MET A 439 -8.43 -16.29 4.43
CA MET A 439 -7.29 -15.36 4.50
C MET A 439 -6.65 -15.06 3.14
N ALA A 440 -6.92 -15.85 2.09
CA ALA A 440 -6.36 -15.61 0.76
C ALA A 440 -7.10 -14.52 -0.04
N MET A 441 -8.29 -14.08 0.40
CA MET A 441 -9.14 -13.10 -0.30
C MET A 441 -9.29 -11.76 0.43
N GLY A 442 -8.54 -11.54 1.50
CA GLY A 442 -8.49 -10.29 2.26
C GLY A 442 -7.15 -9.58 2.09
N GLY A 443 -6.82 -9.21 0.86
CA GLY A 443 -5.65 -8.36 0.59
C GLY A 443 -5.75 -7.05 1.38
N LEU A 444 -4.76 -6.82 2.23
CA LEU A 444 -4.51 -5.58 2.95
C LEU A 444 -4.52 -4.39 1.98
N VAL A 445 -5.62 -3.64 1.94
CA VAL A 445 -5.64 -2.29 1.39
C VAL A 445 -5.00 -1.38 2.44
N SER A 446 -3.69 -1.20 2.30
CA SER A 446 -2.95 -0.13 2.97
C SER A 446 -3.39 1.20 2.36
N GLU A 447 -4.31 1.91 3.01
CA GLU A 447 -4.49 3.36 2.81
C GLU A 447 -3.29 4.10 3.44
N ALA A 448 -2.17 4.10 2.70
CA ALA A 448 -1.14 5.11 2.85
C ALA A 448 -1.33 6.09 1.68
N GLY A 449 -1.96 7.24 1.97
CA GLY A 449 -2.08 8.35 1.03
C GLY A 449 -0.70 8.91 0.65
N PRO A 450 -0.56 9.49 -0.54
CA PRO A 450 0.71 9.96 -1.06
C PRO A 450 1.23 11.16 -0.26
N ALA A 451 2.47 11.05 0.22
CA ALA A 451 3.23 12.18 0.72
C ALA A 451 3.49 13.15 -0.44
N ALA A 452 2.87 14.33 -0.37
CA ALA A 452 3.20 15.45 -1.24
C ALA A 452 4.60 15.94 -0.89
N VAL A 453 5.51 15.80 -1.85
CA VAL A 453 6.82 16.45 -1.83
C VAL A 453 6.62 17.90 -2.26
N VAL A 454 6.94 18.84 -1.37
CA VAL A 454 7.27 20.24 -1.68
C VAL A 454 8.77 20.37 -1.56
#